data_AF-A0A368L3U2-F1
#
_entry.id   AF-A0A368L3U2-F1
#
_cell.length_a   1.000
_cell.length_b   1.000
_cell.length_c   1.000
_cell.angle_alpha   90.00
_cell.angle_beta   90.00
_cell.angle_gamma   90.00
#
_symmetry.space_group_name_H-M   'P 1'
#
loop_
_entity.id
_entity.type
_entity.pdbx_description
1 polymer ?
#
loop_
_entity_poly.entity_id
_entity_poly.type
_entity_poly.pdbx_seq_one_letter_code
_entity_poly.pdbx_strand_id
1 'polypeptide(L)'
;MTHSTHPNVIDYYEQIASKSGEMLLAAKAGDWDMLCQKENESANLIEQLRALGEQPVLNDTDRKRRLQLLKKILADDAQIRELTEPWVKQLQSMLHSSQNSRRLGAAYS
;
A
#
# COMPACT_ATOMS: atom_id res chain seq x y z
N MET A 1 14.72 5.52 36.01
CA MET A 1 14.14 6.43 35.01
C MET A 1 13.42 5.57 33.99
N THR A 2 12.11 5.43 34.12
CA THR A 2 11.28 4.64 33.19
C THR A 2 10.96 5.53 31.99
N HIS A 3 11.75 5.46 30.93
CA HIS A 3 11.32 6.01 29.64
C HIS A 3 10.16 5.14 29.14
N SER A 4 8.94 5.59 29.38
CA SER A 4 7.76 5.05 28.73
C SER A 4 7.94 5.24 27.22
N THR A 5 8.33 4.16 26.53
CA THR A 5 8.44 4.10 25.07
C THR A 5 7.02 4.08 24.50
N HIS A 6 6.34 5.23 24.56
CA HIS A 6 5.21 5.44 23.66
C HIS A 6 5.81 5.61 22.26
N PRO A 7 5.51 4.74 21.29
CA PRO A 7 5.96 4.94 19.92
C PRO A 7 5.46 6.32 19.46
N ASN A 8 6.41 7.17 19.07
CA ASN A 8 6.10 8.50 18.60
C ASN A 8 5.34 8.35 17.28
N VAL A 9 4.42 9.27 16.97
CA VAL A 9 3.73 9.37 15.67
C VAL A 9 4.68 9.22 14.50
N ILE A 10 5.90 9.76 14.62
CA ILE A 10 6.93 9.65 13.60
C ILE A 10 7.34 8.20 13.36
N ASP A 11 7.46 7.37 14.40
CA ASP A 11 7.82 5.96 14.28
C ASP A 11 6.77 5.18 13.46
N TYR A 12 5.49 5.52 13.59
CA TYR A 12 4.44 4.94 12.73
C TYR A 12 4.62 5.33 11.27
N TYR A 13 4.87 6.62 11.00
CA TYR A 13 5.12 7.08 9.63
C TYR A 13 6.38 6.45 9.02
N GLU A 14 7.43 6.23 9.81
CA GLU A 14 8.65 5.56 9.36
C GLU A 14 8.40 4.09 9.04
N GLN A 15 7.67 3.39 9.89
CA GLN A 15 7.28 2.00 9.63
C GLN A 15 6.40 1.88 8.38
N ILE A 16 5.38 2.73 8.23
CA ILE A 16 4.52 2.73 7.03
C ILE A 16 5.34 3.02 5.78
N ALA A 17 6.28 3.97 5.83
CA ALA A 17 7.16 4.30 4.71
C ALA A 17 8.18 3.17 4.38
N SER A 18 8.59 2.38 5.37
CA SER A 18 9.37 1.15 5.15
C SER A 18 8.53 0.13 4.40
N LYS A 19 7.28 -0.08 4.86
CA LYS A 19 6.35 -1.03 4.24
C LYS A 19 5.96 -0.62 2.82
N SER A 20 5.75 0.66 2.53
CA SER A 20 5.53 1.13 1.16
C SER A 20 6.72 0.83 0.23
N GLY A 21 7.94 0.91 0.75
CA GLY A 21 9.14 0.50 0.02
C GLY A 21 9.20 -1.02 -0.23
N GLU A 22 8.89 -1.83 0.78
CA GLU A 22 8.80 -3.29 0.66
C GLU A 22 7.71 -3.70 -0.36
N MET A 23 6.55 -3.05 -0.33
CA MET A 23 5.47 -3.24 -1.31
C MET A 23 5.92 -2.92 -2.74
N LEU A 24 6.62 -1.79 -2.94
CA LEU A 24 7.13 -1.41 -4.26
C LEU A 24 8.14 -2.44 -4.80
N LEU A 25 9.01 -2.97 -3.95
CA LEU A 25 9.95 -4.03 -4.36
C LEU A 25 9.21 -5.33 -4.73
N ALA A 26 8.20 -5.73 -3.95
CA ALA A 26 7.37 -6.89 -4.25
C ALA A 26 6.62 -6.73 -5.58
N ALA A 27 6.00 -5.57 -5.82
CA ALA A 27 5.32 -5.26 -7.08
C ALA A 27 6.26 -5.30 -8.29
N LYS A 28 7.50 -4.78 -8.15
CA LYS A 28 8.53 -4.87 -9.20
C LYS A 28 8.98 -6.32 -9.47
N ALA A 29 8.98 -7.16 -8.45
CA ALA A 29 9.32 -8.58 -8.56
C ALA A 29 8.14 -9.46 -9.03
N GLY A 30 6.91 -8.93 -9.06
CA GLY A 30 5.69 -9.70 -9.32
C GLY A 30 5.30 -10.64 -8.16
N ASP A 31 5.82 -10.38 -6.95
CA ASP A 31 5.51 -11.16 -5.74
C ASP A 31 4.22 -10.65 -5.09
N TRP A 32 3.10 -11.14 -5.60
CA TRP A 32 1.76 -10.71 -5.17
C TRP A 32 1.43 -11.10 -3.73
N ASP A 33 1.93 -12.24 -3.26
CA ASP A 33 1.70 -12.71 -1.89
C ASP A 33 2.40 -11.78 -0.89
N MET A 34 3.66 -11.43 -1.17
CA MET A 34 4.40 -10.46 -0.35
C MET A 34 3.73 -9.08 -0.41
N LEU A 35 3.28 -8.63 -1.60
CA LEU A 35 2.59 -7.35 -1.74
C LEU A 35 1.34 -7.28 -0.82
N CYS A 36 0.47 -8.29 -0.88
CA CYS A 36 -0.72 -8.39 -0.03
C CYS A 36 -0.39 -8.50 1.47
N GLN A 37 0.66 -9.25 1.83
CA GLN A 37 1.11 -9.34 3.22
C GLN A 37 1.50 -7.95 3.76
N LYS A 38 2.28 -7.19 2.99
CA LYS A 38 2.75 -5.86 3.39
C LYS A 38 1.65 -4.81 3.39
N GLU A 39 0.65 -4.93 2.52
CA GLU A 39 -0.55 -4.11 2.56
C GLU A 39 -1.31 -4.30 3.89
N ASN A 40 -1.50 -5.55 4.33
CA ASN A 40 -2.14 -5.85 5.62
C ASN A 40 -1.31 -5.31 6.82
N GLU A 41 0.01 -5.45 6.80
CA GLU A 41 0.89 -4.87 7.83
C GLU A 41 0.75 -3.34 7.88
N SER A 42 0.70 -2.67 6.72
CA SER A 42 0.52 -1.22 6.61
C SER A 42 -0.86 -0.76 7.12
N ALA A 43 -1.92 -1.47 6.75
CA ALA A 43 -3.28 -1.18 7.21
C ALA A 43 -3.37 -1.26 8.76
N ASN A 44 -2.77 -2.29 9.36
CA ASN A 44 -2.72 -2.44 10.82
C ASN A 44 -1.96 -1.28 11.50
N LEU A 45 -0.86 -0.81 10.92
CA LEU A 45 -0.11 0.35 11.42
C LEU A 45 -0.93 1.65 11.32
N ILE A 46 -1.67 1.83 10.24
CA ILE A 46 -2.54 2.99 10.04
C ILE A 46 -3.68 3.00 11.06
N GLU A 47 -4.30 1.85 11.32
CA GLU A 47 -5.37 1.74 12.33
C GLU A 47 -4.83 1.98 13.75
N GLN A 48 -3.65 1.47 14.09
CA GLN A 48 -2.99 1.78 15.36
C GLN A 48 -2.68 3.28 15.48
N LEU A 49 -2.17 3.91 14.41
CA LEU A 49 -1.90 5.35 14.39
C LEU A 49 -3.19 6.18 14.57
N ARG A 50 -4.31 5.74 14.00
CA ARG A 50 -5.63 6.38 14.19
C ARG A 50 -6.14 6.21 15.63
N ALA A 51 -5.93 5.05 16.23
CA ALA A 51 -6.37 4.72 17.59
C ALA A 51 -5.64 5.51 18.69
N LEU A 52 -4.47 6.08 18.39
CA LEU A 52 -3.75 6.98 19.31
C LEU A 52 -4.52 8.27 19.62
N GLY A 53 -5.55 8.62 18.84
CA GLY A 53 -6.40 9.78 19.11
C GLY A 53 -5.69 11.12 18.84
N GLU A 54 -5.87 12.09 19.73
CA GLU A 54 -5.31 13.43 19.57
C GLU A 54 -3.79 13.39 19.70
N GLN A 55 -3.10 13.69 18.60
CA GLN A 55 -1.66 13.59 18.55
C GLN A 55 -0.99 14.78 19.24
N PRO A 56 0.11 14.56 19.98
CA PRO A 56 0.85 15.67 20.58
C PRO A 56 1.31 16.65 19.50
N VAL A 57 1.36 17.94 19.87
CA VAL A 57 1.85 18.99 18.98
C VAL A 57 3.29 18.67 18.58
N LEU A 58 3.48 18.33 17.30
CA LEU A 58 4.79 18.04 16.75
C LEU A 58 5.64 19.31 16.66
N ASN A 59 6.91 19.21 17.04
CA ASN A 59 7.89 20.27 16.79
C ASN A 59 8.12 20.45 15.27
N ASP A 60 8.81 21.52 14.87
CA ASP A 60 9.05 21.82 13.45
C ASP A 60 9.83 20.72 12.72
N THR A 61 10.77 20.05 13.41
CA THR A 61 11.57 18.95 12.85
C THR A 61 10.70 17.74 12.54
N ASP A 62 9.85 17.33 13.47
CA ASP A 62 8.93 16.20 13.33
C ASP A 62 7.86 16.48 12.28
N ARG A 63 7.36 17.72 12.19
CA ARG A 63 6.44 18.13 11.11
C ARG A 63 7.08 17.99 9.73
N LYS A 64 8.32 18.45 9.57
CA LYS A 64 9.08 18.29 8.30
C LYS A 64 9.32 16.81 7.99
N ARG A 65 9.71 16.02 9.00
CA ARG A 65 9.97 14.59 8.84
C ARG A 65 8.71 13.84 8.43
N ARG A 66 7.59 14.07 9.10
CA ARG A 66 6.27 13.52 8.73
C ARG A 66 5.90 13.84 7.29
N LEU A 67 6.10 15.08 6.84
CA LEU A 67 5.80 15.49 5.47
C LEU A 67 6.69 14.75 4.44
N GLN A 68 7.97 14.55 4.74
CA GLN A 68 8.87 13.78 3.88
C GLN A 68 8.41 12.32 3.76
N LEU A 69 8.05 11.69 4.88
CA LEU A 69 7.57 10.31 4.91
C LEU A 69 6.26 10.14 4.13
N LEU A 70 5.30 11.05 4.29
CA LEU A 70 4.06 11.06 3.52
C LEU A 70 4.30 11.15 2.01
N LYS A 71 5.21 12.05 1.58
CA LYS A 71 5.56 12.17 0.17
C LYS A 71 6.17 10.88 -0.39
N LYS A 72 7.02 10.21 0.39
CA LYS A 72 7.60 8.91 0.01
C LYS A 72 6.51 7.85 -0.14
N ILE A 73 5.62 7.70 0.85
CA ILE A 73 4.52 6.74 0.81
C ILE A 73 3.67 6.94 -0.45
N LEU A 74 3.24 8.18 -0.72
CA LEU A 74 2.42 8.49 -1.90
C LEU A 74 3.15 8.23 -3.22
N ALA A 75 4.46 8.46 -3.28
CA ALA A 75 5.26 8.18 -4.47
C ALA A 75 5.47 6.68 -4.71
N ASP A 76 5.61 5.89 -3.63
CA ASP A 76 5.65 4.43 -3.73
C ASP A 76 4.29 3.88 -4.18
N ASP A 77 3.17 4.36 -3.60
CA ASP A 77 1.81 3.95 -3.96
C ASP A 77 1.46 4.29 -5.42
N ALA A 78 1.95 5.42 -5.93
CA ALA A 78 1.79 5.79 -7.33
C ALA A 78 2.51 4.78 -8.26
N GLN A 79 3.77 4.46 -7.96
CA GLN A 79 4.54 3.48 -8.74
C GLN A 79 3.98 2.07 -8.64
N ILE A 80 3.48 1.65 -7.47
CA ILE A 80 2.80 0.36 -7.32
C ILE A 80 1.60 0.31 -8.26
N ARG A 81 0.73 1.32 -8.25
CA ARG A 81 -0.43 1.38 -9.16
C ARG A 81 -0.02 1.33 -10.64
N GLU A 82 1.04 2.02 -11.03
CA GLU A 82 1.54 1.93 -12.42
C GLU A 82 1.97 0.52 -12.81
N LEU A 83 2.51 -0.27 -11.87
CA LEU A 83 2.90 -1.66 -12.10
C LEU A 83 1.71 -2.62 -12.06
N THR A 84 0.73 -2.35 -11.20
CA THR A 84 -0.41 -3.25 -10.94
C THR A 84 -1.66 -2.94 -11.78
N GLU A 85 -1.84 -1.74 -12.31
CA GLU A 85 -3.01 -1.41 -13.13
C GLU A 85 -3.02 -2.07 -14.53
N PRO A 86 -1.88 -2.21 -15.24
CA PRO A 86 -1.87 -2.79 -16.59
C PRO A 86 -2.29 -4.26 -16.61
N TRP A 87 -1.79 -5.08 -15.67
CA TRP A 87 -2.10 -6.51 -15.65
C TRP A 87 -3.55 -6.79 -15.23
N VAL A 88 -4.15 -5.97 -14.36
CA VAL A 88 -5.58 -6.07 -14.02
C VAL A 88 -6.45 -5.77 -15.24
N LYS A 89 -6.10 -4.75 -16.04
CA LYS A 89 -6.79 -4.47 -17.31
C LYS A 89 -6.64 -5.62 -18.31
N GLN A 90 -5.46 -6.25 -18.39
CA GLN A 90 -5.23 -7.42 -19.24
C GLN A 90 -6.00 -8.66 -18.77
N LEU A 91 -6.04 -8.94 -17.47
CA LEU A 91 -6.86 -10.02 -16.92
C LEU A 91 -8.35 -9.79 -17.20
N GLN A 92 -8.84 -8.57 -16.99
CA GLN A 92 -10.21 -8.22 -17.33
C GLN A 92 -10.49 -8.45 -18.82
N SER A 93 -9.59 -8.04 -19.73
CA SER A 93 -9.78 -8.27 -21.16
C SER A 93 -9.79 -9.76 -21.53
N MET A 94 -8.92 -10.58 -20.91
CA MET A 94 -8.89 -12.03 -21.09
C MET A 94 -10.15 -12.74 -20.55
N LEU A 95 -10.68 -12.27 -19.41
CA LEU A 95 -11.93 -12.79 -18.84
C LEU A 95 -13.13 -12.42 -19.71
N HIS A 96 -13.20 -11.17 -20.19
CA HIS A 96 -14.26 -10.73 -21.10
C HIS A 96 -14.22 -11.47 -22.45
N SER A 97 -13.04 -11.70 -23.02
CA SER A 97 -12.90 -12.44 -24.28
C SER A 97 -13.33 -13.90 -24.12
N SER A 98 -12.93 -14.56 -23.03
CA SER A 98 -13.30 -15.94 -22.74
C SER A 98 -14.81 -16.13 -22.54
N GLN A 99 -15.48 -15.17 -21.88
CA GLN A 99 -16.94 -15.18 -21.74
C GLN A 99 -17.65 -14.97 -23.08
N ASN A 100 -17.11 -14.09 -23.93
CA ASN A 100 -17.66 -13.83 -25.26
C ASN A 100 -17.54 -15.06 -26.17
N SER A 101 -16.40 -15.75 -26.15
CA SER A 101 -16.18 -17.00 -26.90
C SER A 101 -17.15 -18.11 -26.49
N ARG A 102 -17.43 -18.28 -25.19
CA ARG A 102 -18.41 -19.27 -24.70
C ARG A 102 -19.84 -18.96 -25.16
N ARG A 103 -20.24 -17.69 -25.16
CA ARG A 103 -21.56 -17.25 -25.62
C ARG A 103 -21.76 -17.49 -27.11
N LEU A 104 -20.74 -17.21 -27.93
CA LEU A 104 -20.79 -17.49 -29.36
C LEU A 104 -20.86 -19.00 -29.63
N GLY A 105 -20.08 -19.82 -28.93
CA GLY A 105 -20.14 -21.28 -29.06
C GLY A 105 -21.53 -21.85 -28.76
N ALA A 106 -22.22 -21.35 -27.74
CA ALA A 106 -23.57 -21.78 -27.37
C ALA A 106 -24.68 -21.29 -28.32
N ALA A 107 -24.46 -20.22 -29.08
CA ALA A 107 -25.45 -19.66 -30.02
C ALA A 107 -25.39 -20.28 -31.42
N TYR A 108 -24.28 -20.95 -31.75
CA TYR A 108 -24.07 -21.63 -33.04
C TYR A 108 -24.02 -23.17 -32.89
N SER A 109 -24.45 -23.69 -31.73
CA SER A 109 -24.71 -25.12 -31.48
C SER A 109 -26.20 -25.39 -31.61
#